data_AF-A0A966UXB9-F1
#
_entry.id   AF-A0A966UXB9-F1
#
_cell.length_a   1.000
_cell.length_b   1.000
_cell.length_c   1.000
_cell.angle_alpha   90.00
_cell.angle_beta   90.00
_cell.angle_gamma   90.00
#
_symmetry.space_group_name_H-M   'P 1'
#
loop_
_entity.id
_entity.type
_entity.pdbx_description
1 polymer ?
#
loop_
_entity_poly.entity_id
_entity_poly.type
_entity_poly.pdbx_seq_one_letter_code
_entity_poly.pdbx_strand_id
1 'polypeptide(L)'
;MGTSSVFKSSRSAHRAIVPIAAAPLILTAITGVVFNLLEVRGIEADWLLDLHIGHFGPLDLEPFYSLVLGLCVLMLVGSGLSMWLKSRRKAS
;
A
#
# COMPACT_ATOMS: atom_id res chain seq x y z
N MET A 1 -36.41 5.60 -3.34
CA MET A 1 -35.29 4.70 -3.70
C MET A 1 -34.24 5.52 -4.45
N GLY A 2 -33.28 6.11 -3.73
CA GLY A 2 -32.16 6.84 -4.33
C GLY A 2 -30.91 5.97 -4.21
N THR A 3 -30.52 5.31 -5.29
CA THR A 3 -29.22 4.64 -5.36
C THR A 3 -28.15 5.71 -5.42
N SER A 4 -27.49 5.92 -4.28
CA SER A 4 -26.32 6.79 -4.19
C SER A 4 -25.31 6.35 -5.24
N SER A 5 -25.01 7.26 -6.16
CA SER A 5 -23.89 7.14 -7.09
C SER A 5 -22.58 7.21 -6.28
N VAL A 6 -22.16 6.06 -5.73
CA VAL A 6 -21.00 5.93 -4.82
C VAL A 6 -19.67 6.25 -5.52
N PHE A 7 -19.62 6.29 -6.85
CA PHE A 7 -18.38 6.54 -7.61
C PHE A 7 -18.46 7.79 -8.48
N LYS A 8 -18.58 8.96 -7.85
CA LYS A 8 -18.41 10.25 -8.52
C LYS A 8 -16.91 10.46 -8.82
N SER A 9 -16.53 10.33 -10.10
CA SER A 9 -15.17 10.53 -10.65
C SER A 9 -14.07 9.58 -10.14
N SER A 10 -13.38 8.91 -11.08
CA SER A 10 -12.18 8.08 -10.84
C SER A 10 -11.12 8.74 -9.94
N ARG A 11 -11.05 10.07 -9.90
CA ARG A 11 -10.18 10.85 -9.00
C ARG A 11 -10.61 10.81 -7.52
N SER A 12 -11.92 10.86 -7.24
CA SER A 12 -12.42 10.84 -5.86
C SER A 12 -12.26 9.46 -5.24
N ALA A 13 -12.52 8.41 -6.01
CA ALA A 13 -12.30 7.03 -5.59
C ALA A 13 -10.81 6.75 -5.31
N HIS A 14 -9.93 7.16 -6.21
CA HIS A 14 -8.48 7.04 -6.00
C HIS A 14 -8.04 7.76 -4.72
N ARG A 15 -8.50 9.00 -4.47
CA ARG A 15 -8.13 9.77 -3.27
C ARG A 15 -8.55 9.10 -1.95
N ALA A 16 -9.63 8.33 -1.95
CA ALA A 16 -10.08 7.58 -0.77
C ALA A 16 -9.33 6.25 -0.57
N ILE A 17 -8.98 5.57 -1.67
CA ILE A 17 -8.29 4.27 -1.65
C ILE A 17 -6.80 4.43 -1.33
N VAL A 18 -6.18 5.52 -1.79
CA VAL A 18 -4.73 5.78 -1.61
C VAL A 18 -4.27 5.63 -0.16
N PRO A 19 -4.85 6.30 0.86
CA PRO A 19 -4.35 6.16 2.22
C PRO A 19 -4.45 4.73 2.75
N ILE A 20 -5.51 3.99 2.38
CA ILE A 20 -5.72 2.60 2.81
C ILE A 20 -4.68 1.68 2.16
N ALA A 21 -4.42 1.84 0.86
CA ALA A 21 -3.46 1.03 0.13
C ALA A 21 -2.00 1.41 0.43
N ALA A 22 -1.73 2.70 0.64
CA ALA A 22 -0.39 3.21 0.92
C ALA A 22 0.07 2.91 2.34
N ALA A 23 -0.84 2.86 3.32
CA ALA A 23 -0.49 2.57 4.72
C ALA A 23 0.32 1.27 4.89
N PRO A 24 -0.14 0.08 4.43
CA PRO A 24 0.64 -1.15 4.57
C PRO A 24 1.93 -1.08 3.76
N LEU A 25 1.92 -0.48 2.56
CA LEU A 25 3.12 -0.36 1.72
C LEU A 25 4.22 0.50 2.37
N ILE A 26 3.83 1.64 2.95
CA ILE A 26 4.74 2.53 3.67
C ILE A 26 5.28 1.82 4.91
N LEU A 27 4.43 1.13 5.66
CA LEU A 27 4.84 0.36 6.81
C LEU A 27 5.90 -0.68 6.43
N THR A 28 5.63 -1.54 5.44
CA THR A 28 6.58 -2.57 4.97
C THR A 28 7.88 -1.96 4.46
N ALA A 29 7.82 -0.85 3.72
CA ALA A 29 9.01 -0.18 3.22
C ALA A 29 9.87 0.39 4.35
N ILE A 30 9.25 1.05 5.34
CA ILE A 30 9.95 1.60 6.50
C ILE A 30 10.57 0.48 7.33
N THR A 31 9.81 -0.57 7.65
CA THR A 31 10.32 -1.68 8.46
C THR A 31 11.48 -2.39 7.78
N GLY A 32 11.41 -2.62 6.46
CA GLY A 32 12.50 -3.23 5.70
C GLY A 32 13.77 -2.38 5.68
N VAL A 33 13.65 -1.06 5.46
CA VAL A 33 14.78 -0.13 5.49
C VAL A 33 15.41 -0.07 6.88
N VAL A 34 14.59 0.09 7.93
CA VAL A 34 15.08 0.17 9.31
C VAL A 34 15.71 -1.14 9.75
N PHE A 35 15.13 -2.29 9.36
CA PHE A 35 15.68 -3.61 9.68
C PHE A 35 17.08 -3.75 9.12
N ASN A 36 17.27 -3.45 7.83
CA ASN A 36 18.59 -3.55 7.21
C ASN A 36 19.61 -2.58 7.85
N LEU A 37 19.20 -1.37 8.25
CA LEU A 37 20.07 -0.43 8.95
C LEU A 37 20.50 -0.91 10.34
N LEU A 38 19.61 -1.59 11.08
CA LEU A 38 19.92 -2.17 12.38
C LEU A 38 20.81 -3.40 12.24
N GLU A 39 20.51 -4.27 11.26
CA GLU A 39 21.27 -5.47 10.95
C GLU A 39 22.74 -5.15 10.61
N VAL A 40 22.99 -4.12 9.79
CA VAL A 40 24.35 -3.66 9.45
C VAL A 40 25.14 -3.19 10.69
N ARG A 41 24.44 -2.80 11.76
CA ARG A 41 25.06 -2.39 13.04
C ARG A 41 25.18 -3.55 14.05
N GLY A 42 24.80 -4.76 13.65
CA GLY A 42 24.79 -5.94 14.53
C GLY A 42 23.69 -5.90 15.59
N ILE A 43 22.60 -5.16 15.34
CA ILE A 43 21.45 -5.10 16.26
C ILE A 43 20.39 -6.07 15.78
N GLU A 44 20.06 -7.05 16.63
CA GLU A 44 18.98 -8.01 16.40
C GLU A 44 17.62 -7.32 16.61
N ALA A 45 16.74 -7.39 15.61
CA ALA A 45 15.47 -6.69 15.58
C ALA A 45 14.36 -7.56 14.97
N ASP A 46 14.19 -8.79 15.48
CA ASP A 46 13.23 -9.78 14.95
C ASP A 46 11.79 -9.25 14.96
N TRP A 47 11.42 -8.46 15.97
CA TRP A 47 10.12 -7.79 16.06
C TRP A 47 9.82 -6.87 14.85
N LEU A 48 10.86 -6.36 14.19
CA LEU A 48 10.73 -5.52 13.01
C LEU A 48 10.52 -6.36 11.75
N LEU A 49 11.08 -7.57 11.72
CA LEU A 49 10.82 -8.57 10.69
C LEU A 49 9.39 -9.10 10.81
N ASP A 50 8.92 -9.38 12.04
CA ASP A 50 7.52 -9.76 12.32
C ASP A 50 6.55 -8.71 11.75
N LEU A 51 6.79 -7.42 12.06
CA LEU A 51 6.01 -6.32 11.49
C LEU A 51 6.11 -6.25 9.95
N HIS A 52 7.29 -6.55 9.39
CA HIS A 52 7.53 -6.52 7.95
C HIS A 52 6.75 -7.58 7.18
N ILE A 53 6.56 -8.76 7.76
CA ILE A 53 5.82 -9.87 7.13
C ILE A 53 4.32 -9.85 7.46
N GLY A 54 3.88 -8.94 8.33
CA GLY A 54 2.47 -8.80 8.70
C GLY A 54 2.07 -9.55 9.98
N HIS A 55 3.04 -9.96 10.78
CA HIS A 55 2.83 -10.54 12.09
C HIS A 55 2.77 -9.44 13.16
N PHE A 56 1.56 -9.09 13.61
CA PHE A 56 1.32 -8.02 14.59
C PHE A 56 1.04 -8.59 15.99
N GLY A 57 1.83 -9.60 16.40
CA GLY A 57 1.63 -10.33 17.65
C GLY A 57 0.37 -11.22 17.59
N PRO A 58 -0.72 -10.92 18.34
CA PRO A 58 -1.94 -11.74 18.29
C PRO A 58 -2.66 -11.72 16.93
N LEU A 59 -2.41 -10.70 16.11
CA LEU A 59 -2.99 -10.57 14.78
C LEU A 59 -1.98 -11.04 13.74
N ASP A 60 -2.23 -12.23 13.20
CA ASP A 60 -1.39 -12.82 12.17
C ASP A 60 -2.01 -12.61 10.77
N LEU A 61 -1.43 -11.69 10.01
CA LEU A 61 -1.81 -11.44 8.62
C LEU A 61 -0.82 -12.08 7.63
N GLU A 62 0.24 -12.73 8.11
CA GLU A 62 1.34 -13.27 7.31
C GLU A 62 0.86 -14.09 6.09
N PRO A 63 -0.15 -14.99 6.19
CA PRO A 63 -0.60 -15.79 5.05
C PRO A 63 -1.13 -14.98 3.86
N PHE A 64 -1.63 -13.77 4.11
CA PHE A 64 -2.26 -12.92 3.10
C PHE A 64 -1.52 -11.60 2.89
N TYR A 65 -0.56 -11.26 3.75
CA TYR A 65 0.07 -9.94 3.79
C TYR A 65 0.71 -9.57 2.44
N SER A 66 1.50 -10.47 1.88
CA SER A 66 2.13 -10.29 0.56
C SER A 66 1.12 -10.14 -0.57
N LEU A 67 -0.02 -10.84 -0.49
CA LEU A 67 -1.11 -10.72 -1.48
C LEU A 67 -1.80 -9.36 -1.37
N VAL A 68 -2.09 -8.91 -0.14
CA VAL A 68 -2.67 -7.59 0.12
C VAL A 68 -1.74 -6.47 -0.38
N LEU A 69 -0.45 -6.55 -0.06
CA LEU A 69 0.56 -5.61 -0.56
C LEU A 69 0.59 -5.59 -2.09
N GLY A 70 0.63 -6.76 -2.74
CA GLY A 70 0.61 -6.87 -4.20
C GLY A 70 -0.62 -6.22 -4.83
N LEU A 71 -1.81 -6.47 -4.27
CA LEU A 71 -3.05 -5.81 -4.73
C LEU A 71 -3.01 -4.30 -4.53
N CYS A 72 -2.49 -3.82 -3.39
CA CYS A 72 -2.33 -2.40 -3.12
C CYS A 72 -1.42 -1.72 -4.15
N VAL A 73 -0.28 -2.34 -4.49
CA VAL A 73 0.62 -1.85 -5.54
C VAL A 73 -0.10 -1.81 -6.88
N LEU A 74 -0.71 -2.92 -7.29
CA LEU A 74 -1.41 -3.00 -8.59
C LEU A 74 -2.52 -1.95 -8.71
N MET A 75 -3.30 -1.75 -7.65
CA MET A 75 -4.34 -0.72 -7.61
C MET A 75 -3.76 0.69 -7.72
N LEU A 76 -2.73 1.02 -6.95
CA LEU A 76 -2.11 2.35 -6.95
C LEU A 76 -1.44 2.66 -8.30
N VAL A 77 -0.63 1.73 -8.80
CA VAL A 77 0.07 1.87 -10.08
C VAL A 77 -0.93 1.93 -11.24
N GLY A 78 -1.89 1.01 -11.29
CA GLY A 78 -2.88 0.96 -12.36
C GLY A 78 -3.77 2.21 -12.41
N SER A 79 -4.24 2.67 -11.25
CA SER A 79 -5.06 3.88 -11.17
C SER A 79 -4.26 5.15 -11.47
N GLY A 80 -3.03 5.25 -10.96
CA GLY A 80 -2.10 6.35 -11.27
C GLY A 80 -1.77 6.44 -12.76
N LEU A 81 -1.45 5.30 -13.38
CA LEU A 81 -1.14 5.23 -14.81
C LEU A 81 -2.34 5.61 -15.68
N SER A 82 -3.54 5.12 -15.34
CA SER A 82 -4.78 5.48 -16.03
C SER A 82 -5.04 6.99 -15.98
N MET A 83 -4.82 7.62 -14.82
CA MET A 83 -4.97 9.07 -14.66
C MET A 83 -3.91 9.85 -15.44
N TRP A 84 -2.66 9.39 -15.42
CA TRP A 84 -1.56 10.01 -16.17
C TRP A 84 -1.81 9.98 -17.69
N LEU A 85 -2.22 8.84 -18.23
CA LEU A 85 -2.57 8.68 -19.65
C LEU A 85 -3.74 9.58 -20.06
N LYS A 86 -4.79 9.66 -19.22
CA LYS A 86 -5.92 10.58 -19.45
C LYS A 86 -5.51 12.05 -19.43
N SER A 87 -4.58 12.43 -18.55
CA SER A 87 -4.06 13.80 -18.49
C SER A 87 -3.27 14.17 -19.75
N ARG A 88 -2.48 13.23 -20.29
CA ARG A 88 -1.70 13.43 -21.52
C ARG A 88 -2.59 13.65 -22.75
N ARG A 89 -3.69 12.89 -22.88
CA ARG A 89 -4.65 13.05 -23.99
C ARG A 89 -5.43 14.35 -23.96
N LYS A 90 -5.58 14.98 -22.78
CA LYS A 90 -6.29 16.27 -22.65
C LYS A 90 -5.39 17.47 -22.96
N ALA A 91 -4.07 17.27 -22.93
CA ALA A 91 -3.07 18.32 -23.18
C ALA A 91 -2.58 18.36 -24.64
N SER A 92 -3.07 17.44 -25.49
CA SER A 92 -2.82 17.36 -26.93
C SER A 92 -4.09 17.70 -27.69
#